data_AF-A0A7Y1VCP0-F1
#
_entry.id   AF-A0A7Y1VCP0-F1
#
_cell.length_a   1.000
_cell.length_b   1.000
_cell.length_c   1.000
_cell.angle_alpha   90.00
_cell.angle_beta   90.00
_cell.angle_gamma   90.00
#
_symmetry.space_group_name_H-M   'P 1'
#
loop_
_entity.id
_entity.type
_entity.pdbx_description
1 polymer ?
#
loop_
_entity_poly.entity_id
_entity_poly.type
_entity_poly.pdbx_seq_one_letter_code
_entity_poly.pdbx_strand_id
1 'polypeptide(L)'
;MNNLVLFDDSQRNRLLSKRKGEIKFGEQVQLLSNFNDIYDQMLKLDVTHVIFGISEDVGVFANYGKTGTSTAWKKVIKVLLNTQNNEYSVPNNVLILGHIYPKKALKKLSKLDQKSSRDIKQARKMVAEIDAEVSYLVNL
;
A
#
# COMPACT_ATOMS: atom_id res chain seq x y z
N MET A 1 12.27 -6.05 5.30
CA MET A 1 11.08 -5.73 4.48
C MET A 1 11.36 -6.05 3.03
N ASN A 2 10.87 -7.18 2.53
CA ASN A 2 11.20 -7.65 1.18
C ASN A 2 10.08 -7.36 0.17
N ASN A 3 8.87 -7.08 0.65
CA ASN A 3 7.71 -6.87 -0.21
C ASN A 3 7.22 -5.42 -0.22
N LEU A 4 7.80 -4.51 0.58
CA LEU A 4 7.45 -3.09 0.53
C LEU A 4 7.95 -2.47 -0.79
N VAL A 5 7.02 -1.94 -1.56
CA VAL A 5 7.27 -1.13 -2.74
C VAL A 5 6.94 0.31 -2.39
N LEU A 6 7.97 1.16 -2.40
CA LEU A 6 7.86 2.56 -2.00
C LEU A 6 7.13 3.38 -3.07
N PHE A 7 6.37 4.37 -2.61
CA PHE A 7 5.74 5.35 -3.48
C PHE A 7 6.68 6.53 -3.72
N ASP A 8 6.88 6.87 -4.99
CA ASP A 8 7.85 7.90 -5.39
C ASP A 8 7.21 9.00 -6.23
N ASP A 9 8.00 10.04 -6.51
CA ASP A 9 7.60 11.18 -7.32
C ASP A 9 7.18 10.79 -8.74
N SER A 10 7.83 9.79 -9.33
CA SER A 10 7.49 9.31 -10.68
C SER A 10 6.08 8.73 -10.71
N GLN A 11 5.74 7.90 -9.73
CA GLN A 11 4.42 7.34 -9.55
C GLN A 11 3.38 8.43 -9.25
N ARG A 12 3.69 9.38 -8.35
CA ARG A 12 2.83 10.53 -8.05
C ARG A 12 2.50 11.33 -9.30
N ASN A 13 3.51 11.76 -10.04
CA ASN A 13 3.36 12.60 -11.22
C ASN A 13 2.58 11.91 -12.34
N ARG A 14 2.74 10.59 -12.49
CA ARG A 14 1.96 9.79 -13.45
C ARG A 14 0.48 9.67 -13.07
N LEU A 15 0.15 9.68 -11.78
CA LEU A 15 -1.22 9.48 -11.29
C LEU A 15 -1.99 10.78 -11.06
N LEU A 16 -1.30 11.88 -10.81
CA LEU A 16 -1.88 13.21 -10.64
C LEU A 16 -2.46 13.76 -11.95
N SER A 17 -3.66 14.32 -11.86
CA SER A 17 -4.33 15.06 -12.92
C SER A 17 -4.59 16.49 -12.42
N LYS A 18 -3.61 17.36 -12.66
CA LYS A 18 -3.68 18.77 -12.28
C LYS A 18 -4.72 19.50 -13.13
N ARG A 19 -5.45 20.43 -12.51
CA ARG A 19 -6.38 21.33 -13.20
C ARG A 19 -6.17 22.74 -12.68
N LYS A 20 -6.26 23.73 -13.57
CA LYS A 20 -6.13 25.13 -13.19
C LYS A 20 -7.28 25.52 -12.26
N GLY A 21 -6.97 26.17 -11.15
CA GLY A 21 -7.97 26.66 -10.19
C GLY A 21 -8.27 25.73 -9.00
N GLU A 22 -7.61 24.58 -8.90
CA GLU A 22 -7.65 23.72 -7.71
C GLU A 22 -6.25 23.21 -7.36
N ILE A 23 -6.05 22.85 -6.09
CA ILE A 23 -4.89 22.09 -5.63
C ILE A 23 -5.37 20.69 -5.28
N LYS A 24 -4.70 19.66 -5.80
CA LYS A 24 -5.03 18.27 -5.47
C LYS A 24 -4.34 17.81 -4.19
N PHE A 25 -4.97 16.89 -3.47
CA PHE A 25 -4.42 16.26 -2.26
C PHE A 25 -2.98 15.76 -2.50
N GLY A 26 -2.78 15.04 -3.61
CA GLY A 26 -1.49 14.48 -3.95
C GLY A 26 -0.42 15.49 -4.33
N GLU A 27 -0.74 16.76 -4.56
CA GLU A 27 0.28 17.80 -4.78
C GLU A 27 0.97 18.22 -3.47
N GLN A 28 0.35 17.91 -2.33
CA GLN A 28 0.76 18.38 -1.02
C GLN A 28 1.13 17.25 -0.05
N VAL A 29 1.01 15.99 -0.46
CA VAL A 29 1.49 14.86 0.36
C VAL A 29 3.01 14.84 0.48
N GLN A 30 3.51 14.35 1.61
CA GLN A 30 4.92 14.03 1.81
C GLN A 30 5.27 12.69 1.17
N LEU A 31 6.49 12.62 0.64
CA LEU A 31 7.11 11.41 0.10
C LEU A 31 8.50 11.25 0.71
N LEU A 32 9.02 10.02 0.75
CA LEU A 32 10.40 9.79 1.14
C LEU A 32 11.35 10.26 0.02
N SER A 33 12.37 11.02 0.38
CA SER A 33 13.41 11.50 -0.55
C SER A 33 14.53 10.50 -0.83
N ASN A 34 14.68 9.47 0.02
CA ASN A 34 15.70 8.42 -0.09
C ASN A 34 15.12 7.09 0.45
N PHE A 35 15.63 5.97 -0.07
CA PHE A 35 15.16 4.61 0.22
C PHE A 35 16.15 3.75 1.02
N ASN A 36 17.33 4.30 1.38
CA ASN A 36 18.35 3.53 2.10
C ASN A 36 17.99 3.26 3.57
N ASP A 37 17.30 4.19 4.25
CA ASP A 37 16.82 4.00 5.61
C ASP A 37 15.43 4.62 5.76
N ILE A 38 14.39 3.78 5.65
CA ILE A 38 13.00 4.23 5.69
C ILE A 38 12.66 4.83 7.06
N TYR A 39 13.16 4.23 8.14
CA TYR A 39 12.82 4.63 9.50
C TYR A 39 13.38 6.01 9.82
N ASP A 40 14.68 6.20 9.59
CA ASP A 40 15.34 7.48 9.84
C ASP A 40 14.79 8.60 8.98
N GLN A 41 14.33 8.30 7.76
CA GLN A 41 13.69 9.28 6.89
C GLN A 41 12.29 9.64 7.41
N MET A 42 11.52 8.66 7.87
CA MET A 42 10.20 8.91 8.45
C MET A 42 10.30 9.80 9.70
N LEU A 43 11.30 9.58 10.57
CA LEU A 43 11.54 10.41 11.76
C LEU A 43 11.91 11.86 11.45
N LYS A 44 12.42 12.15 10.25
CA LYS A 44 12.79 13.50 9.80
C LYS A 44 11.64 14.27 9.19
N LEU A 45 10.54 13.58 8.84
CA LEU A 45 9.38 14.21 8.25
C LEU A 45 8.45 14.74 9.34
N ASP A 46 7.94 15.96 9.15
CA ASP A 46 6.88 16.53 9.98
C ASP A 46 5.52 16.01 9.52
N VAL A 47 5.24 14.73 9.79
CA VAL A 47 3.99 14.05 9.43
C VAL A 47 3.36 13.41 10.66
N THR A 48 2.03 13.39 10.68
CA THR A 48 1.24 12.75 11.75
C THR A 48 0.56 11.47 11.26
N HIS A 49 0.50 11.26 9.95
CA HIS A 49 -0.19 10.13 9.33
C HIS A 49 0.67 9.49 8.26
N VAL A 50 0.66 8.16 8.22
CA VAL A 50 1.31 7.36 7.18
C VAL A 50 0.27 6.49 6.50
N ILE A 51 0.21 6.57 5.17
CA ILE A 51 -0.68 5.75 4.35
C ILE A 51 0.17 4.74 3.58
N PHE A 52 -0.17 3.46 3.75
CA PHE A 52 0.33 2.39 2.90
C PHE A 52 -0.77 1.38 2.58
N GLY A 53 -0.61 0.67 1.47
CA GLY A 53 -1.52 -0.39 1.05
C GLY A 53 -0.98 -1.79 1.32
N ILE A 54 -1.89 -2.76 1.37
CA ILE A 54 -1.56 -4.19 1.31
C ILE A 54 -2.20 -4.75 0.03
N SER A 55 -1.38 -4.93 -1.01
CA SER A 55 -1.85 -5.34 -2.34
C SER A 55 -1.79 -6.86 -2.48
N GLU A 56 -2.73 -7.53 -1.83
CA GLU A 56 -2.79 -8.99 -1.76
C GLU A 56 -4.22 -9.56 -1.88
N ASP A 57 -4.31 -10.85 -2.16
CA ASP A 57 -5.56 -11.64 -2.28
C ASP A 57 -5.54 -12.91 -1.40
N VAL A 58 -4.42 -13.21 -0.76
CA VAL A 58 -4.14 -14.42 0.04
C VAL A 58 -5.09 -14.53 1.22
N GLY A 59 -5.29 -13.45 1.98
CA GLY A 59 -6.21 -13.43 3.12
C GLY A 59 -7.65 -13.71 2.71
N VAL A 60 -8.10 -13.05 1.64
CA VAL A 60 -9.42 -13.28 1.05
C VAL A 60 -9.56 -14.72 0.54
N PHE A 61 -8.55 -15.22 -0.18
CA PHE A 61 -8.54 -16.58 -0.70
C PHE A 61 -8.60 -17.62 0.43
N ALA A 62 -7.81 -17.43 1.50
CA ALA A 62 -7.71 -18.33 2.65
C ALA A 62 -9.02 -18.42 3.47
N ASN A 63 -9.89 -17.42 3.32
CA ASN A 63 -11.22 -17.34 3.91
C ASN A 63 -12.34 -17.66 2.90
N TYR A 64 -12.02 -18.36 1.81
CA TYR A 64 -12.99 -18.76 0.77
C TYR A 64 -13.69 -17.59 0.07
N GLY A 65 -13.12 -16.39 0.16
CA GLY A 65 -13.63 -15.20 -0.50
C GLY A 65 -13.23 -15.12 -1.98
N LYS A 66 -13.79 -14.13 -2.67
CA LYS A 66 -13.49 -13.85 -4.08
C LYS A 66 -12.26 -12.94 -4.21
N THR A 67 -11.23 -13.44 -4.86
CA THR A 67 -9.99 -12.69 -5.13
C THR A 67 -10.21 -11.46 -6.01
N GLY A 68 -9.35 -10.45 -5.88
CA GLY A 68 -9.36 -9.20 -6.65
C GLY A 68 -8.98 -7.96 -5.83
N THR A 69 -8.89 -8.10 -4.51
CA THR A 69 -8.51 -7.05 -3.56
C THR A 69 -7.07 -6.57 -3.75
N SER A 70 -6.18 -7.38 -4.33
CA SER A 70 -4.82 -6.97 -4.67
C SER A 70 -4.74 -5.74 -5.59
N THR A 71 -5.82 -5.44 -6.31
CA THR A 71 -5.92 -4.27 -7.21
C THR A 71 -6.38 -2.99 -6.52
N ALA A 72 -6.84 -3.08 -5.26
CA ALA A 72 -7.49 -1.99 -4.54
C ALA A 72 -6.55 -0.79 -4.35
N TRP A 73 -5.30 -1.02 -3.94
CA TRP A 73 -4.29 0.04 -3.76
C TRP A 73 -4.17 0.93 -4.99
N LYS A 74 -4.02 0.33 -6.18
CA LYS A 74 -3.89 1.05 -7.46
C LYS A 74 -5.08 1.97 -7.73
N LYS A 75 -6.29 1.58 -7.30
CA LYS A 75 -7.51 2.37 -7.47
C LYS A 75 -7.58 3.49 -6.43
N VAL A 76 -7.37 3.14 -5.17
CA VAL A 76 -7.43 4.06 -4.02
C VAL A 76 -6.43 5.19 -4.18
N ILE A 77 -5.15 4.88 -4.46
CA ILE A 77 -4.11 5.91 -4.54
C ILE A 77 -4.40 6.90 -5.68
N LYS A 78 -4.92 6.42 -6.81
CA LYS A 78 -5.31 7.30 -7.92
C LYS A 78 -6.43 8.25 -7.52
N VAL A 79 -7.46 7.76 -6.83
CA VAL A 79 -8.57 8.60 -6.38
C VAL A 79 -8.11 9.58 -5.32
N LEU A 80 -7.42 9.10 -4.29
CA LEU A 80 -6.93 9.89 -3.16
C LEU A 80 -6.08 11.07 -3.64
N LEU A 81 -5.08 10.82 -4.49
CA LEU A 81 -4.20 11.89 -4.99
C LEU A 81 -4.95 12.96 -5.78
N ASN A 82 -6.10 12.63 -6.40
CA ASN A 82 -6.89 13.53 -7.23
C ASN A 82 -8.11 14.14 -6.52
N THR A 83 -8.31 13.83 -5.24
CA THR A 83 -9.27 14.54 -4.39
C THR A 83 -8.83 16.00 -4.27
N GLN A 84 -9.78 16.93 -4.34
CA GLN A 84 -9.51 18.36 -4.16
C GLN A 84 -9.05 18.60 -2.72
N ASN A 85 -7.93 19.31 -2.56
CA ASN A 85 -7.50 19.75 -1.24
C ASN A 85 -8.41 20.88 -0.75
N ASN A 86 -8.82 20.78 0.51
CA ASN A 86 -9.63 21.77 1.22
C ASN A 86 -9.11 21.95 2.66
N GLU A 87 -9.74 22.83 3.41
CA GLU A 87 -9.36 23.16 4.79
C GLU A 87 -9.35 21.97 5.77
N TYR A 88 -10.05 20.88 5.44
CA TYR A 88 -10.16 19.69 6.29
C TYR A 88 -9.16 18.57 5.93
N SER A 89 -8.54 18.60 4.75
CA SER A 89 -7.76 17.45 4.24
C SER A 89 -6.26 17.45 4.58
N VAL A 90 -5.72 18.54 5.15
CA VAL A 90 -4.33 18.76 5.62
C VAL A 90 -3.26 17.77 5.05
N PRO A 91 -3.04 17.72 3.72
CA PRO A 91 -2.25 16.66 3.10
C PRO A 91 -0.76 16.75 3.42
N ASN A 92 -0.28 17.94 3.79
CA ASN A 92 1.11 18.17 4.20
C ASN A 92 1.53 17.32 5.41
N ASN A 93 0.56 16.88 6.23
CA ASN A 93 0.80 16.05 7.41
C ASN A 93 0.76 14.54 7.11
N VAL A 94 0.61 14.17 5.83
CA VAL A 94 0.41 12.79 5.38
C VAL A 94 1.59 12.34 4.53
N LEU A 95 2.23 11.25 4.95
CA LEU A 95 3.18 10.50 4.16
C LEU A 95 2.47 9.41 3.35
N ILE A 96 2.66 9.38 2.03
CA ILE A 96 2.33 8.20 1.22
C ILE A 96 3.58 7.32 1.14
N LEU A 97 3.59 6.22 1.89
CA LEU A 97 4.76 5.34 1.95
C LEU A 97 4.83 4.39 0.75
N GLY A 98 3.69 3.86 0.29
CA GLY A 98 3.63 2.86 -0.77
C GLY A 98 2.76 1.68 -0.41
N HIS A 99 3.17 0.48 -0.82
CA HIS A 99 2.37 -0.72 -0.56
C HIS A 99 3.21 -1.98 -0.40
N ILE A 100 2.72 -2.89 0.43
CA ILE A 100 3.22 -4.26 0.51
C ILE A 100 2.66 -5.03 -0.70
N TYR A 101 3.55 -5.59 -1.52
CA TYR A 101 3.22 -6.41 -2.68
C TYR A 101 3.94 -7.76 -2.60
N PRO A 102 3.31 -8.79 -1.99
CA PRO A 102 3.94 -10.08 -1.73
C PRO A 102 3.96 -10.95 -3.00
N LYS A 103 4.76 -10.56 -3.99
CA LYS A 103 4.82 -11.15 -5.34
C LYS A 103 4.99 -12.68 -5.32
N LYS A 104 5.82 -13.19 -4.42
CA LYS A 104 6.06 -14.64 -4.27
C LYS A 104 4.82 -15.37 -3.75
N ALA A 105 4.12 -14.81 -2.78
CA ALA A 105 2.89 -15.38 -2.23
C ALA A 105 1.78 -15.38 -3.30
N LEU A 106 1.60 -14.26 -4.02
CA LEU A 106 0.60 -14.16 -5.09
C LEU A 106 0.85 -15.14 -6.24
N LYS A 107 2.11 -15.34 -6.64
CA LYS A 107 2.48 -16.35 -7.67
C LYS A 107 2.23 -17.79 -7.21
N LYS A 108 2.32 -18.06 -5.91
CA LYS A 108 1.95 -19.37 -5.34
C LYS A 108 0.43 -19.51 -5.27
N LEU A 109 -0.26 -18.48 -4.81
CA LEU A 109 -1.72 -18.42 -4.67
C LEU A 109 -2.42 -18.76 -5.99
N SER A 110 -1.92 -18.27 -7.12
CA SER A 110 -2.49 -18.53 -8.45
C SER A 110 -2.48 -19.99 -8.88
N LYS A 111 -1.86 -20.88 -8.11
CA LYS A 111 -1.79 -22.33 -8.35
C LYS A 111 -2.58 -23.15 -7.33
N LEU A 112 -3.23 -22.48 -6.37
CA LEU A 112 -3.97 -23.12 -5.29
C LEU A 112 -5.46 -23.22 -5.64
N ASP A 113 -6.11 -24.25 -5.11
CA ASP A 113 -7.57 -24.43 -5.21
C ASP A 113 -8.25 -24.23 -3.84
N GLN A 114 -9.24 -23.34 -3.77
CA GLN A 114 -10.01 -23.11 -2.54
C GLN A 114 -10.82 -24.33 -2.08
N LYS A 115 -11.06 -25.32 -2.96
CA LYS A 115 -11.70 -26.58 -2.59
C LYS A 115 -10.75 -27.55 -1.89
N SER A 116 -9.45 -27.34 -1.99
CA SER A 116 -8.42 -28.17 -1.35
C SER A 116 -8.13 -27.66 0.06
N SER A 117 -8.45 -28.47 1.07
CA SER A 117 -8.16 -28.14 2.48
C SER A 117 -6.66 -27.95 2.73
N ARG A 118 -5.81 -28.71 2.02
CA ARG A 118 -4.35 -28.58 2.05
C ARG A 118 -3.91 -27.22 1.51
N ASP A 119 -4.50 -26.78 0.40
CA ASP A 119 -4.14 -25.52 -0.25
C ASP A 119 -4.61 -24.32 0.58
N ILE A 120 -5.79 -24.42 1.23
CA ILE A 120 -6.25 -23.44 2.21
C ILE A 120 -5.28 -23.35 3.40
N LYS A 121 -4.81 -24.48 3.93
CA LYS A 121 -3.80 -24.47 5.01
C LYS A 121 -2.50 -23.79 4.56
N GLN A 122 -2.09 -24.02 3.31
CA GLN A 122 -0.94 -23.33 2.74
C GLN A 122 -1.16 -21.82 2.58
N ALA A 123 -2.35 -21.40 2.12
CA ALA A 123 -2.70 -19.99 2.03
C ALA A 123 -2.68 -19.30 3.40
N ARG A 124 -3.26 -19.92 4.44
CA ARG A 124 -3.23 -19.40 5.83
C ARG A 124 -1.82 -19.25 6.38
N LYS A 125 -0.89 -20.15 6.02
CA LYS A 125 0.53 -19.97 6.37
C LYS A 125 1.13 -18.73 5.70
N MET A 126 0.81 -18.49 4.42
CA MET A 126 1.26 -17.28 3.72
C MET A 126 0.65 -16.00 4.32
N VAL A 127 -0.59 -16.04 4.82
CA VAL A 127 -1.21 -14.92 5.55
C VAL A 127 -0.37 -14.56 6.77
N ALA A 128 0.00 -15.55 7.61
CA ALA A 128 0.83 -15.29 8.79
C ALA A 128 2.20 -14.66 8.45
N GLU A 129 2.81 -15.04 7.33
CA GLU A 129 4.05 -14.42 6.85
C GLU A 129 3.84 -12.94 6.45
N ILE A 130 2.71 -12.63 5.80
CA ILE A 130 2.33 -11.25 5.43
C ILE A 130 2.01 -10.42 6.68
N ASP A 131 1.23 -10.97 7.61
CA ASP A 131 0.84 -10.30 8.86
C ASP A 131 2.05 -9.93 9.71
N ALA A 132 3.09 -10.78 9.74
CA ALA A 132 4.34 -10.48 10.42
C ALA A 132 5.07 -9.28 9.78
N GLU A 133 5.09 -9.18 8.45
CA GLU A 133 5.70 -8.03 7.75
C GLU A 133 4.89 -6.75 7.94
N VAL A 134 3.56 -6.83 7.91
CA VAL A 134 2.67 -5.70 8.20
C VAL A 134 2.85 -5.24 9.64
N SER A 135 2.87 -6.17 10.59
CA SER A 135 3.06 -5.87 12.01
C SER A 135 4.40 -5.20 12.27
N TYR A 136 5.47 -5.67 11.63
CA TYR A 136 6.77 -4.99 11.68
C TYR A 136 6.67 -3.56 11.17
N LEU A 137 5.99 -3.35 10.03
CA LEU A 137 5.84 -2.01 9.44
C LEU A 137 5.03 -1.04 10.30
N VAL A 138 4.01 -1.53 11.01
CA VAL A 138 3.18 -0.70 11.90
C VAL A 138 3.90 -0.35 13.20
N ASN A 139 4.86 -1.16 13.63
CA ASN A 139 5.65 -0.94 14.84
C ASN A 139 7.03 -0.32 14.57
N LEU A 140 7.29 0.12 13.34
CA LEU A 140 8.44 0.97 13.00
C LEU A 140 8.23 2.32 13.69
#